data_AF-A0A4Q4CIW6-F1
#
_entry.id   AF-A0A4Q4CIW6-F1
#
_cell.length_a   1.000
_cell.length_b   1.000
_cell.length_c   1.000
_cell.angle_alpha   90.00
_cell.angle_beta   90.00
_cell.angle_gamma   90.00
#
_symmetry.space_group_name_H-M   'P 1'
#
loop_
_entity.id
_entity.type
_entity.pdbx_description
1 polymer ?
#
loop_
_entity_poly.entity_id
_entity_poly.type
_entity_poly.pdbx_seq_one_letter_code
_entity_poly.pdbx_strand_id
1 'polypeptide(L)'
;MTRHLVLGWLMNPVGNHPAAWMHPDARPELSLDIGHYARLAQLAERGKLDFVFQADVPAARDGNMRALSRAPRFMNIWEPITLLTALAGATTHIGLGGTSSTSYTEPYNLARQYASLDHISGGRAAWNVVTSAHPSTGYNFGRDGLEPHALRYARAREFTRLAFELWDSYDDDAFLHDKSSGIYFDPAKMHVQHHKGEFFTVRGPLNIARSPQGRPVIIQAGGSEDGKELAAETAEVIFGAEGKLDKAILLAADIKGRMARYGRPQDHLKILPGLSLTIGATREEAEDRYQTLQDLIHPDVGRELLSDDLEGIDLSAIPLDSPIPLEMLPKTANRHKSYFDAIVAAIRDEGLT
;
A
#
# COMPACT_ATOMS: atom_id res chain seq x y z
N MET A 1 2.05 11.91 -29.66
CA MET A 1 2.25 12.11 -28.20
C MET A 1 2.92 10.86 -27.66
N THR A 2 4.08 11.00 -27.02
CA THR A 2 4.71 9.91 -26.26
C THR A 2 3.87 9.65 -25.00
N ARG A 3 3.57 8.39 -24.71
CA ARG A 3 2.84 8.01 -23.48
C ARG A 3 3.84 7.96 -22.32
N HIS A 4 3.52 8.63 -21.22
CA HIS A 4 4.31 8.58 -19.97
C HIS A 4 3.97 7.30 -19.21
N LEU A 5 5.00 6.57 -18.77
CA LEU A 5 4.85 5.41 -17.89
C LEU A 5 5.05 5.89 -16.45
N VAL A 6 4.04 5.72 -15.61
CA VAL A 6 4.13 6.09 -14.19
C VAL A 6 4.95 5.05 -13.45
N LEU A 7 6.03 5.48 -12.78
CA LEU A 7 6.93 4.64 -12.02
C LEU A 7 6.94 5.06 -10.56
N GLY A 8 6.52 4.15 -9.69
CA GLY A 8 6.58 4.31 -8.23
C GLY A 8 7.61 3.38 -7.61
N TRP A 9 8.27 3.84 -6.55
CA TRP A 9 9.16 3.00 -5.76
C TRP A 9 8.51 2.59 -4.43
N LEU A 10 8.24 1.30 -4.25
CA LEU A 10 7.88 0.72 -2.96
C LEU A 10 9.11 0.77 -2.03
N MET A 11 9.05 1.68 -1.06
CA MET A 11 10.14 1.99 -0.16
C MET A 11 10.42 0.80 0.76
N ASN A 12 11.64 0.33 0.68
CA ASN A 12 12.24 -0.54 1.67
C ASN A 12 13.73 -0.20 1.72
N PRO A 13 14.25 0.34 2.84
CA PRO A 13 15.60 0.92 2.91
C PRO A 13 16.71 -0.11 2.69
N VAL A 14 16.38 -1.40 2.82
CA VAL A 14 17.29 -2.54 2.65
C VAL A 14 16.94 -3.40 1.43
N GLY A 15 15.91 -3.03 0.65
CA GLY A 15 15.43 -3.78 -0.51
C GLY A 15 14.25 -4.70 -0.22
N ASN A 16 13.44 -5.00 -1.24
CA ASN A 16 12.20 -5.77 -1.09
C ASN A 16 12.39 -7.30 -1.09
N HIS A 17 13.53 -7.78 -1.57
CA HIS A 17 13.86 -9.21 -1.56
C HIS A 17 13.98 -9.70 -0.09
N PRO A 18 13.44 -10.87 0.30
CA PRO A 18 13.43 -11.33 1.68
C PRO A 18 14.81 -11.38 2.35
N ALA A 19 15.84 -11.67 1.56
CA ALA A 19 17.23 -11.74 1.99
C ALA A 19 18.05 -10.45 1.73
N ALA A 20 17.43 -9.38 1.22
CA ALA A 20 18.16 -8.19 0.78
C ALA A 20 19.01 -7.54 1.89
N TRP A 21 18.56 -7.62 3.14
CA TRP A 21 19.26 -7.08 4.30
C TRP A 21 20.61 -7.76 4.60
N MET A 22 20.83 -8.98 4.07
CA MET A 22 22.09 -9.73 4.21
C MET A 22 23.08 -9.44 3.08
N HIS A 23 22.67 -8.72 2.04
CA HIS A 23 23.57 -8.37 0.94
C HIS A 23 24.76 -7.56 1.51
N PRO A 24 26.02 -7.81 1.08
CA PRO A 24 27.20 -7.15 1.65
C PRO A 24 27.16 -5.62 1.63
N ASP A 25 26.51 -5.04 0.61
CA ASP A 25 26.34 -3.59 0.48
C ASP A 25 25.13 -3.02 1.23
N ALA A 26 24.26 -3.89 1.78
CA ALA A 26 23.09 -3.46 2.54
C ALA A 26 23.51 -2.88 3.89
N ARG A 27 22.73 -1.90 4.37
CA ARG A 27 22.96 -1.19 5.63
C ARG A 27 21.73 -1.33 6.54
N PRO A 28 21.45 -2.54 7.06
CA PRO A 28 20.22 -2.81 7.80
C PRO A 28 20.06 -2.01 9.09
N GLU A 29 21.15 -1.58 9.70
CA GLU A 29 21.15 -0.69 10.85
C GLU A 29 20.55 0.70 10.57
N LEU A 30 20.42 1.08 9.29
CA LEU A 30 19.79 2.34 8.85
C LEU A 30 18.28 2.22 8.61
N SER A 31 17.65 1.10 8.99
CA SER A 31 16.22 0.85 8.75
C SER A 31 15.29 1.89 9.40
N LEU A 32 15.75 2.54 10.48
CA LEU A 32 15.10 3.67 11.14
C LEU A 32 15.96 4.95 11.13
N ASP A 33 16.79 5.15 10.10
CA ASP A 33 17.53 6.40 9.91
C ASP A 33 16.80 7.32 8.93
N ILE A 34 16.26 8.45 9.41
CA ILE A 34 15.51 9.37 8.54
C ILE A 34 16.38 9.99 7.43
N GLY A 35 17.67 10.19 7.71
CA GLY A 35 18.62 10.70 6.72
C GLY A 35 18.80 9.75 5.53
N HIS A 36 18.79 8.44 5.79
CA HIS A 36 18.85 7.40 4.77
C HIS A 36 17.62 7.40 3.88
N TYR A 37 16.43 7.46 4.48
CA TYR A 37 15.18 7.57 3.71
C TYR A 37 15.14 8.84 2.87
N ALA A 38 15.60 9.98 3.41
CA ALA A 38 15.72 11.24 2.67
C ALA A 38 16.64 11.11 1.45
N ARG A 39 17.83 10.52 1.61
CA ARG A 39 18.77 10.27 0.51
C ARG A 39 18.17 9.36 -0.57
N LEU A 40 17.44 8.31 -0.16
CA LEU A 40 16.79 7.40 -1.10
C LEU A 40 15.63 8.06 -1.84
N ALA A 41 14.82 8.89 -1.17
CA ALA A 41 13.75 9.65 -1.82
C ALA A 41 14.31 10.68 -2.82
N GLN A 42 15.40 11.38 -2.47
CA GLN A 42 16.12 12.28 -3.38
C GLN A 42 16.76 11.54 -4.56
N LEU A 43 17.26 10.32 -4.34
CA LEU A 43 17.75 9.45 -5.41
C LEU A 43 16.62 9.08 -6.37
N ALA A 44 15.46 8.67 -5.84
CA ALA A 44 14.28 8.35 -6.64
C ALA A 44 13.81 9.56 -7.46
N GLU A 45 13.75 10.74 -6.84
CA GLU A 45 13.38 12.00 -7.51
C GLU A 45 14.37 12.37 -8.62
N ARG A 46 15.69 12.26 -8.36
CA ARG A 46 16.72 12.47 -9.39
C ARG A 46 16.56 11.49 -10.55
N GLY A 47 16.19 10.25 -10.24
CA GLY A 47 15.87 9.18 -11.19
C GLY A 47 14.54 9.35 -11.94
N LYS A 48 13.79 10.42 -11.68
CA LYS A 48 12.50 10.74 -12.33
C LYS A 48 11.39 9.74 -12.05
N LEU A 49 11.44 9.05 -10.91
CA LEU A 49 10.29 8.32 -10.39
C LEU A 49 9.18 9.32 -10.02
N ASP A 50 7.93 8.95 -10.29
CA ASP A 50 6.77 9.80 -10.06
C ASP A 50 6.42 9.88 -8.56
N PHE A 51 6.61 8.80 -7.81
CA PHE A 51 6.35 8.77 -6.37
C PHE A 51 7.17 7.72 -5.64
N VAL A 52 7.35 7.96 -4.34
CA VAL A 52 7.75 6.92 -3.38
C VAL A 52 6.52 6.43 -2.63
N PHE A 53 6.54 5.17 -2.22
CA PHE A 53 5.41 4.53 -1.58
C PHE A 53 5.81 3.74 -0.33
N GLN A 54 5.26 4.11 0.83
CA GLN A 54 5.42 3.38 2.08
C GLN A 54 4.20 2.47 2.32
N ALA A 55 4.41 1.16 2.17
CA ALA A 55 3.45 0.15 2.59
C ALA A 55 3.41 0.05 4.12
N ASP A 56 2.28 -0.37 4.68
CA ASP A 56 2.11 -0.49 6.13
C ASP A 56 1.16 -1.61 6.54
N VAL A 57 1.46 -2.16 7.71
CA VAL A 57 0.62 -3.03 8.51
C VAL A 57 0.86 -2.57 9.95
N PRO A 58 -0.14 -2.00 10.66
CA PRO A 58 0.06 -1.50 12.03
C PRO A 58 0.05 -2.65 13.06
N ALA A 59 0.92 -3.62 12.82
CA ALA A 59 1.24 -4.75 13.66
C ALA A 59 2.58 -5.34 13.22
N ALA A 60 3.42 -5.72 14.19
CA ALA A 60 4.47 -6.68 13.92
C ALA A 60 3.84 -7.98 13.41
N ARG A 61 4.57 -8.71 12.56
CA ARG A 61 4.14 -10.05 12.16
C ARG A 61 4.24 -10.99 13.36
N ASP A 62 3.19 -11.76 13.56
CA ASP A 62 3.15 -12.92 14.44
C ASP A 62 3.33 -14.18 13.59
N GLY A 63 3.86 -15.26 14.18
CA GLY A 63 4.18 -16.50 13.46
C GLY A 63 5.48 -17.12 13.92
N ASN A 64 6.16 -17.83 13.02
CA ASN A 64 7.40 -18.53 13.34
C ASN A 64 8.57 -17.55 13.56
N MET A 65 8.90 -17.28 14.82
CA MET A 65 9.97 -16.37 15.20
C MET A 65 11.35 -16.76 14.64
N ARG A 66 11.56 -18.04 14.32
CA ARG A 66 12.80 -18.49 13.69
C ARG A 66 12.91 -17.94 12.26
N ALA A 67 11.80 -17.89 11.52
CA ALA A 67 11.77 -17.29 10.19
C ALA A 67 11.69 -15.76 10.25
N LEU A 68 10.81 -15.21 11.09
CA LEU A 68 10.60 -13.76 11.20
C LEU A 68 11.85 -12.99 11.66
N SER A 69 12.70 -13.61 12.51
CA SER A 69 14.00 -13.03 12.88
C SER A 69 15.02 -12.97 11.73
N ARG A 70 14.78 -13.70 10.63
CA ARG A 70 15.64 -13.78 9.44
C ARG A 70 15.06 -13.05 8.22
N ALA A 71 13.78 -12.72 8.23
CA ALA A 71 13.10 -11.93 7.21
C ALA A 71 12.19 -10.87 7.87
N PRO A 72 12.77 -9.80 8.45
CA PRO A 72 12.06 -8.90 9.36
C PRO A 72 11.11 -7.91 8.67
N ARG A 73 10.49 -8.29 7.55
CA ARG A 73 9.51 -7.44 6.84
C ARG A 73 8.34 -7.12 7.78
N PHE A 74 7.99 -5.84 7.90
CA PHE A 74 6.97 -5.34 8.83
C PHE A 74 7.28 -5.58 10.33
N MET A 75 8.49 -6.04 10.69
CA MET A 75 8.91 -6.16 12.10
C MET A 75 9.52 -4.86 12.64
N ASN A 76 10.09 -4.04 11.76
CA ASN A 76 10.72 -2.77 12.11
C ASN A 76 10.54 -1.77 10.95
N ILE A 77 9.44 -1.01 10.98
CA ILE A 77 9.06 -0.07 9.91
C ILE A 77 8.61 1.25 10.53
N TRP A 78 8.69 2.33 9.75
CA TRP A 78 8.11 3.61 10.12
C TRP A 78 6.59 3.63 9.93
N GLU A 79 5.93 4.42 10.76
CA GLU A 79 4.56 4.86 10.48
C GLU A 79 4.57 5.78 9.24
N PRO A 80 3.70 5.54 8.23
CA PRO A 80 3.80 6.21 6.93
C PRO A 80 3.67 7.73 6.94
N ILE A 81 2.70 8.30 7.66
CA ILE A 81 2.41 9.73 7.58
C ILE A 81 3.54 10.55 8.19
N THR A 82 4.08 10.12 9.33
CA THR A 82 5.23 10.77 9.97
C THR A 82 6.48 10.69 9.11
N LEU A 83 6.78 9.53 8.52
CA LEU A 83 7.88 9.37 7.58
C LEU A 83 7.71 10.28 6.35
N LEU A 84 6.57 10.19 5.66
CA LEU A 84 6.33 10.95 4.44
C LEU A 84 6.34 12.47 4.69
N THR A 85 5.88 12.92 5.86
CA THR A 85 5.96 14.32 6.28
C THR A 85 7.41 14.78 6.42
N ALA A 86 8.29 13.95 6.99
CA ALA A 86 9.72 14.25 7.06
C ALA A 86 10.38 14.27 5.66
N LEU A 87 9.96 13.37 4.76
CA LEU A 87 10.46 13.32 3.38
C LEU A 87 9.94 14.47 2.50
N ALA A 88 8.76 15.02 2.83
CA ALA A 88 8.22 16.20 2.16
C ALA A 88 9.18 17.39 2.22
N GLY A 89 9.84 17.60 3.37
CA GLY A 89 10.85 18.65 3.54
C GLY A 89 12.20 18.37 2.88
N ALA A 90 12.46 17.13 2.44
CA ALA A 90 13.71 16.72 1.83
C ALA A 90 13.64 16.58 0.29
N THR A 91 12.46 16.75 -0.30
CA THR A 91 12.16 16.52 -1.73
C THR A 91 11.26 17.61 -2.28
N THR A 92 11.21 17.79 -3.61
CA THR A 92 10.51 18.92 -4.24
C THR A 92 9.37 18.51 -5.17
N HIS A 93 9.51 17.37 -5.87
CA HIS A 93 8.65 16.95 -6.97
C HIS A 93 8.05 15.57 -6.78
N ILE A 94 8.77 14.63 -6.18
CA ILE A 94 8.33 13.24 -6.08
C ILE A 94 7.06 13.12 -5.21
N GLY A 95 6.08 12.36 -5.67
CA GLY A 95 4.88 12.04 -4.91
C GLY A 95 5.18 11.24 -3.63
N LEU A 96 4.33 11.40 -2.62
CA LEU A 96 4.50 10.84 -1.28
C LEU A 96 3.29 9.96 -0.94
N GLY A 97 3.37 8.70 -1.33
CA GLY A 97 2.30 7.72 -1.13
C GLY A 97 2.47 6.92 0.17
N GLY A 98 1.43 6.84 0.98
CA GLY A 98 1.44 6.09 2.23
C GLY A 98 0.20 5.22 2.38
N THR A 99 0.37 4.04 2.97
CA THR A 99 -0.76 3.20 3.37
C THR A 99 -1.36 3.71 4.68
N SER A 100 -2.68 3.72 4.76
CA SER A 100 -3.39 3.93 6.02
C SER A 100 -4.69 3.15 6.02
N SER A 101 -4.92 2.40 7.10
CA SER A 101 -6.09 1.54 7.22
C SER A 101 -7.32 2.36 7.56
N THR A 102 -8.41 2.10 6.84
CA THR A 102 -9.73 2.62 7.22
C THR A 102 -10.20 1.97 8.52
N SER A 103 -9.83 0.72 8.81
CA SER A 103 -10.39 -0.11 9.89
C SER A 103 -10.06 0.36 11.31
N TYR A 104 -8.91 0.98 11.52
CA TYR A 104 -8.31 1.20 12.84
C TYR A 104 -7.92 2.66 13.12
N THR A 105 -8.45 3.58 12.33
CA THR A 105 -8.35 5.02 12.57
C THR A 105 -9.72 5.66 12.43
N GLU A 106 -9.85 6.88 12.93
CA GLU A 106 -11.04 7.70 12.75
C GLU A 106 -10.91 8.53 11.46
N PRO A 107 -12.00 8.67 10.66
CA PRO A 107 -11.96 9.40 9.40
C PRO A 107 -11.53 10.86 9.57
N TYR A 108 -11.95 11.50 10.66
CA TYR A 108 -11.54 12.88 10.96
C TYR A 108 -10.03 13.00 11.24
N ASN A 109 -9.43 12.01 11.91
CA ASN A 109 -7.99 12.01 12.17
C ASN A 109 -7.20 11.84 10.87
N LEU A 110 -7.58 10.85 10.05
CA LEU A 110 -6.93 10.58 8.77
C LEU A 110 -7.04 11.77 7.82
N ALA A 111 -8.23 12.37 7.70
CA ALA A 111 -8.46 13.53 6.84
C ALA A 111 -7.53 14.69 7.23
N ARG A 112 -7.38 14.98 8.52
CA ARG A 112 -6.45 16.01 9.02
C ARG A 112 -5.00 15.70 8.72
N GLN A 113 -4.58 14.45 8.97
CA GLN A 113 -3.20 14.02 8.79
C GLN A 113 -2.77 14.12 7.34
N TYR A 114 -3.57 13.60 6.42
CA TYR A 114 -3.26 13.65 5.00
C TYR A 114 -3.40 15.07 4.41
N ALA A 115 -4.40 15.86 4.82
CA ALA A 115 -4.46 17.26 4.41
C ALA A 115 -3.22 18.05 4.87
N SER A 116 -2.72 17.75 6.07
CA SER A 116 -1.50 18.37 6.59
C SER A 116 -0.27 17.95 5.78
N LEU A 117 -0.09 16.66 5.52
CA LEU A 117 0.97 16.16 4.63
C LEU A 117 0.89 16.81 3.25
N ASP A 118 -0.33 17.00 2.74
CA ASP A 118 -0.54 17.55 1.41
C ASP A 118 -0.20 19.04 1.34
N HIS A 119 -0.56 19.83 2.35
CA HIS A 119 -0.10 21.22 2.46
C HIS A 119 1.42 21.32 2.64
N ILE A 120 2.01 20.51 3.52
CA ILE A 120 3.47 20.51 3.78
C ILE A 120 4.25 20.13 2.51
N SER A 121 3.73 19.18 1.75
CA SER A 121 4.38 18.70 0.52
C SER A 121 4.09 19.56 -0.71
N GLY A 122 3.13 20.49 -0.65
CA GLY A 122 2.73 21.31 -1.79
C GLY A 122 1.87 20.56 -2.81
N GLY A 123 1.00 19.66 -2.35
CA GLY A 123 0.08 18.90 -3.20
C GLY A 123 0.67 17.61 -3.75
N ARG A 124 1.50 16.90 -2.98
CA ARG A 124 2.17 15.65 -3.42
C ARG A 124 1.73 14.41 -2.64
N ALA A 125 0.77 14.52 -1.73
CA ALA A 125 0.34 13.39 -0.91
C ALA A 125 -0.49 12.38 -1.71
N ALA A 126 -0.34 11.10 -1.37
CA ALA A 126 -1.22 10.05 -1.85
C ALA A 126 -1.56 9.07 -0.73
N TRP A 127 -2.82 8.64 -0.66
CA TRP A 127 -3.33 7.70 0.33
C TRP A 127 -3.67 6.37 -0.32
N ASN A 128 -2.97 5.31 0.09
CA ASN A 128 -3.37 3.94 -0.20
C ASN A 128 -4.40 3.45 0.81
N VAL A 129 -5.65 3.34 0.34
CA VAL A 129 -6.82 2.92 1.12
C VAL A 129 -6.77 1.42 1.32
N VAL A 130 -6.58 0.99 2.58
CA VAL A 130 -6.61 -0.44 2.93
C VAL A 130 -7.67 -0.73 3.99
N THR A 131 -8.20 -1.95 3.95
CA THR A 131 -9.13 -2.49 4.95
C THR A 131 -8.44 -3.29 6.05
N SER A 132 -7.11 -3.38 5.99
CA SER A 132 -6.25 -4.35 6.70
C SER A 132 -6.52 -5.80 6.30
N ALA A 133 -5.46 -6.60 6.21
CA ALA A 133 -5.55 -8.01 5.80
C ALA A 133 -5.01 -8.99 6.85
N HIS A 134 -4.24 -8.52 7.84
CA HIS A 134 -3.61 -9.39 8.83
C HIS A 134 -4.38 -9.44 10.16
N PRO A 135 -4.73 -10.63 10.68
CA PRO A 135 -5.41 -10.78 11.98
C PRO A 135 -4.71 -10.08 13.14
N SER A 136 -3.38 -10.12 13.16
CA SER A 136 -2.56 -9.47 14.20
C SER A 136 -2.83 -7.99 14.37
N THR A 137 -3.30 -7.30 13.32
CA THR A 137 -3.70 -5.89 13.44
C THR A 137 -4.86 -5.73 14.42
N GLY A 138 -5.90 -6.56 14.35
CA GLY A 138 -7.08 -6.42 15.21
C GLY A 138 -6.77 -6.44 16.70
N TYR A 139 -5.87 -7.36 17.10
CA TYR A 139 -5.47 -7.54 18.49
C TYR A 139 -4.79 -6.30 19.10
N ASN A 140 -4.11 -5.49 18.29
CA ASN A 140 -3.47 -4.25 18.76
C ASN A 140 -4.44 -3.07 18.91
N PHE A 141 -5.66 -3.18 18.38
CA PHE A 141 -6.69 -2.15 18.45
C PHE A 141 -7.92 -2.60 19.25
N GLY A 142 -7.73 -3.53 20.19
CA GLY A 142 -8.77 -3.99 21.11
C GLY A 142 -9.87 -4.84 20.45
N ARG A 143 -9.57 -5.48 19.31
CA ARG A 143 -10.49 -6.40 18.63
C ARG A 143 -9.97 -7.84 18.66
N ASP A 144 -10.87 -8.79 18.51
CA ASP A 144 -10.56 -10.22 18.37
C ASP A 144 -10.36 -10.58 16.90
N GLY A 145 -9.26 -10.08 16.31
CA GLY A 145 -8.93 -10.27 14.90
C GLY A 145 -9.61 -9.27 13.95
N LEU A 146 -9.88 -9.71 12.72
CA LEU A 146 -10.46 -8.86 11.66
C LEU A 146 -11.97 -9.03 11.58
N GLU A 147 -12.66 -7.91 11.38
CA GLU A 147 -14.06 -7.92 10.96
C GLU A 147 -14.25 -8.68 9.63
N PRO A 148 -15.47 -9.22 9.37
CA PRO A 148 -15.78 -9.88 8.12
C PRO A 148 -15.44 -9.03 6.88
N HIS A 149 -14.95 -9.67 5.83
CA HIS A 149 -14.48 -8.99 4.61
C HIS A 149 -15.49 -7.96 4.07
N ALA A 150 -16.74 -8.37 3.86
CA ALA A 150 -17.80 -7.50 3.34
C ALA A 150 -18.03 -6.27 4.23
N LEU A 151 -18.04 -6.45 5.55
CA LEU A 151 -18.22 -5.36 6.51
C LEU A 151 -17.07 -4.36 6.46
N ARG A 152 -15.83 -4.85 6.33
CA ARG A 152 -14.67 -3.97 6.18
C ARG A 152 -14.74 -3.11 4.92
N TYR A 153 -15.19 -3.66 3.79
CA TYR A 153 -15.34 -2.90 2.55
C TYR A 153 -16.52 -1.93 2.59
N ALA A 154 -17.65 -2.31 3.18
CA ALA A 154 -18.77 -1.39 3.42
C ALA A 154 -18.32 -0.20 4.27
N ARG A 155 -17.62 -0.47 5.37
CA ARG A 155 -17.04 0.55 6.24
C ARG A 155 -15.99 1.40 5.54
N ALA A 156 -15.11 0.81 4.73
CA ALA A 156 -14.09 1.55 3.98
C ALA A 156 -14.70 2.48 2.93
N ARG A 157 -15.80 2.07 2.29
CA ARG A 157 -16.53 2.91 1.34
C ARG A 157 -17.13 4.13 2.02
N GLU A 158 -17.82 3.96 3.16
CA GLU A 158 -18.35 5.09 3.95
C GLU A 158 -17.21 6.00 4.44
N PHE A 159 -16.13 5.41 4.98
CA PHE A 159 -14.96 6.14 5.45
C PHE A 159 -14.36 7.01 4.34
N THR A 160 -14.15 6.45 3.16
CA THR A 160 -13.48 7.14 2.04
C THR A 160 -14.32 8.31 1.54
N ARG A 161 -15.64 8.12 1.42
CA ARG A 161 -16.56 9.21 1.07
C ARG A 161 -16.53 10.33 2.11
N LEU A 162 -16.61 9.98 3.39
CA LEU A 162 -16.54 10.96 4.47
C LEU A 162 -15.21 11.72 4.50
N ALA A 163 -14.08 11.06 4.20
CA ALA A 163 -12.80 11.75 4.06
C ALA A 163 -12.82 12.77 2.91
N PHE A 164 -13.44 12.44 1.78
CA PHE A 164 -13.59 13.37 0.66
C PHE A 164 -14.47 14.58 1.04
N GLU A 165 -15.61 14.32 1.67
CA GLU A 165 -16.52 15.38 2.16
C GLU A 165 -15.82 16.30 3.16
N LEU A 166 -14.98 15.74 4.04
CA LEU A 166 -14.18 16.51 4.99
C LEU A 166 -13.12 17.37 4.29
N TRP A 167 -12.45 16.88 3.24
CA TRP A 167 -11.49 17.70 2.49
C TRP A 167 -12.15 18.85 1.71
N ASP A 168 -13.44 18.73 1.37
CA ASP A 168 -14.25 19.80 0.77
C ASP A 168 -14.98 20.67 1.84
N SER A 169 -14.51 20.69 3.09
CA SER A 169 -15.10 21.55 4.15
C SER A 169 -14.93 23.05 3.91
N TYR A 170 -13.94 23.44 3.12
CA TYR A 170 -13.68 24.82 2.74
C TYR A 170 -13.50 24.90 1.22
N ASP A 171 -14.11 25.90 0.57
CA ASP A 171 -13.81 26.19 -0.83
C ASP A 171 -12.35 26.68 -0.99
N ASP A 172 -11.81 26.60 -2.21
CA ASP A 172 -10.40 26.93 -2.51
C ASP A 172 -9.99 28.34 -2.07
N ASP A 173 -10.91 29.30 -2.12
CA ASP A 173 -10.72 30.71 -1.79
C ASP A 173 -11.49 31.14 -0.53
N ALA A 174 -11.75 30.20 0.38
CA ALA A 174 -12.44 30.47 1.65
C ALA A 174 -11.62 31.38 2.59
N PHE A 175 -10.29 31.29 2.59
CA PHE A 175 -9.41 32.05 3.51
C PHE A 175 -8.93 33.37 2.88
N LEU A 176 -9.68 34.45 3.13
CA LEU A 176 -9.47 35.77 2.53
C LEU A 176 -8.26 36.53 3.11
N HIS A 177 -7.95 36.33 4.40
CA HIS A 177 -6.89 37.07 5.12
C HIS A 177 -7.01 38.60 5.03
N ASP A 178 -8.23 39.15 4.98
CA ASP A 178 -8.45 40.59 4.84
C ASP A 178 -8.22 41.31 6.17
N LYS A 179 -7.01 41.86 6.32
CA LYS A 179 -6.60 42.63 7.49
C LYS A 179 -7.36 43.96 7.63
N SER A 180 -7.91 44.50 6.54
CA SER A 180 -8.58 45.80 6.55
C SER A 180 -9.99 45.72 7.13
N SER A 181 -10.74 44.67 6.77
CA SER A 181 -12.07 44.39 7.32
C SER A 181 -12.06 43.46 8.54
N GLY A 182 -10.93 42.81 8.83
CA GLY A 182 -10.79 41.85 9.93
C GLY A 182 -11.37 40.46 9.62
N ILE A 183 -11.67 40.17 8.35
CA ILE A 183 -12.26 38.91 7.91
C ILE A 183 -11.15 37.92 7.53
N TYR A 184 -10.98 36.87 8.33
CA TYR A 184 -9.98 35.83 8.06
C TYR A 184 -10.44 34.81 7.01
N PHE A 185 -11.72 34.41 7.05
CA PHE A 185 -12.33 33.49 6.09
C PHE A 185 -13.79 33.90 5.78
N ASP A 186 -14.28 33.50 4.61
CA ASP A 186 -15.66 33.69 4.18
C ASP A 186 -16.56 32.59 4.79
N PRO A 187 -17.52 32.93 5.67
CA PRO A 187 -18.40 31.94 6.29
C PRO A 187 -19.33 31.25 5.29
N ALA A 188 -19.61 31.84 4.13
CA ALA A 188 -20.43 31.20 3.09
C ALA A 188 -19.69 30.08 2.35
N LYS A 189 -18.36 30.00 2.51
CA LYS A 189 -17.47 29.03 1.88
C LYS A 189 -16.96 27.96 2.85
N MET A 190 -17.59 27.87 4.02
CA MET A 190 -17.33 26.84 5.03
C MET A 190 -18.54 25.91 5.12
N HIS A 191 -18.32 24.63 4.85
CA HIS A 191 -19.36 23.61 4.75
C HIS A 191 -19.22 22.60 5.90
N VAL A 192 -20.28 22.45 6.68
CA VAL A 192 -20.34 21.49 7.79
C VAL A 192 -21.05 20.22 7.31
N GLN A 193 -20.40 19.06 7.38
CA GLN A 193 -20.90 17.83 6.76
C GLN A 193 -22.13 17.25 7.46
N HIS A 194 -22.19 17.29 8.80
CA HIS A 194 -23.26 16.65 9.59
C HIS A 194 -23.52 15.16 9.25
N HIS A 195 -22.46 14.43 8.88
CA HIS A 195 -22.56 13.03 8.46
C HIS A 195 -23.10 12.13 9.57
N LYS A 196 -24.09 11.31 9.20
CA LYS A 196 -24.71 10.26 10.03
C LYS A 196 -24.95 9.04 9.14
N GLY A 197 -23.97 8.16 9.07
CA GLY A 197 -24.03 6.92 8.31
C GLY A 197 -24.21 5.69 9.20
N GLU A 198 -23.97 4.52 8.62
CA GLU A 198 -24.06 3.24 9.31
C GLU A 198 -22.87 3.06 10.27
N PHE A 199 -21.68 3.47 9.84
CA PHE A 199 -20.45 3.27 10.59
C PHE A 199 -19.98 4.50 11.34
N PHE A 200 -20.28 5.71 10.85
CA PHE A 200 -19.74 6.95 11.40
C PHE A 200 -20.80 8.02 11.66
N THR A 201 -20.60 8.78 12.72
CA THR A 201 -21.29 10.04 12.98
C THR A 201 -20.26 11.14 13.19
N VAL A 202 -20.12 12.04 12.23
CA VAL A 202 -19.08 13.09 12.23
C VAL A 202 -19.71 14.43 11.88
N ARG A 203 -19.52 15.43 12.75
CA ARG A 203 -20.10 16.77 12.55
C ARG A 203 -19.39 17.58 11.47
N GLY A 204 -18.06 17.63 11.50
CA GLY A 204 -17.28 18.61 10.75
C GLY A 204 -17.39 20.05 11.31
N PRO A 205 -16.93 21.06 10.56
CA PRO A 205 -16.11 20.94 9.36
C PRO A 205 -14.71 20.41 9.71
N LEU A 206 -13.92 19.99 8.71
CA LEU A 206 -12.49 19.77 8.89
C LEU A 206 -11.81 21.09 9.24
N ASN A 207 -10.78 21.06 10.09
CA ASN A 207 -10.14 22.26 10.63
C ASN A 207 -8.83 22.65 9.91
N ILE A 208 -8.77 22.42 8.60
CA ILE A 208 -7.66 22.78 7.72
C ILE A 208 -8.22 23.16 6.34
N ALA A 209 -7.60 24.13 5.68
CA ALA A 209 -7.98 24.52 4.32
C ALA A 209 -7.88 23.35 3.34
N ARG A 210 -8.63 23.44 2.24
CA ARG A 210 -8.53 22.49 1.13
C ARG A 210 -7.10 22.42 0.61
N SER A 211 -6.65 21.23 0.24
CA SER A 211 -5.24 21.02 -0.07
C SER A 211 -4.86 21.57 -1.46
N PRO A 212 -3.56 21.78 -1.77
CA PRO A 212 -3.14 22.37 -3.04
C PRO A 212 -3.55 21.59 -4.30
N GLN A 213 -3.78 20.27 -4.18
CA GLN A 213 -4.31 19.41 -5.24
C GLN A 213 -5.80 19.06 -5.04
N GLY A 214 -6.51 19.82 -4.20
CA GLY A 214 -7.89 19.56 -3.78
C GLY A 214 -7.97 18.50 -2.68
N ARG A 215 -7.43 17.31 -2.97
CA ARG A 215 -7.28 16.20 -2.01
C ARG A 215 -6.12 15.28 -2.40
N PRO A 216 -5.56 14.50 -1.45
CA PRO A 216 -4.57 13.48 -1.76
C PRO A 216 -5.01 12.49 -2.84
N VAL A 217 -4.07 12.06 -3.68
CA VAL A 217 -4.32 11.03 -4.70
C VAL A 217 -4.71 9.71 -4.04
N ILE A 218 -5.73 9.04 -4.59
CA ILE A 218 -6.27 7.80 -4.02
C ILE A 218 -5.67 6.58 -4.70
N ILE A 219 -4.93 5.82 -3.91
CA ILE A 219 -4.29 4.56 -4.29
C ILE A 219 -5.09 3.40 -3.68
N GLN A 220 -5.23 2.28 -4.39
CA GLN A 220 -5.79 1.04 -3.87
C GLN A 220 -5.04 -0.20 -4.39
N ALA A 221 -5.24 -1.35 -3.74
CA ALA A 221 -4.63 -2.62 -4.13
C ALA A 221 -5.57 -3.84 -4.02
N GLY A 222 -6.88 -3.61 -3.85
CA GLY A 222 -7.86 -4.68 -3.64
C GLY A 222 -8.23 -5.42 -4.93
N GLY A 223 -8.03 -6.74 -4.96
CA GLY A 223 -8.41 -7.60 -6.10
C GLY A 223 -9.76 -8.33 -5.97
N SER A 224 -10.42 -8.25 -4.81
CA SER A 224 -11.74 -8.86 -4.58
C SER A 224 -12.85 -8.10 -5.28
N GLU A 225 -14.05 -8.68 -5.44
CA GLU A 225 -15.19 -7.98 -6.06
C GLU A 225 -15.52 -6.65 -5.36
N ASP A 226 -15.57 -6.65 -4.02
CA ASP A 226 -15.78 -5.42 -3.25
C ASP A 226 -14.62 -4.42 -3.44
N GLY A 227 -13.38 -4.92 -3.54
CA GLY A 227 -12.19 -4.09 -3.77
C GLY A 227 -12.18 -3.46 -5.16
N LYS A 228 -12.55 -4.21 -6.20
CA LYS A 228 -12.70 -3.69 -7.56
C LYS A 228 -13.80 -2.65 -7.66
N GLU A 229 -14.93 -2.87 -6.97
CA GLU A 229 -16.04 -1.92 -6.96
C GLU A 229 -15.66 -0.62 -6.26
N LEU A 230 -15.01 -0.69 -5.09
CA LEU A 230 -14.47 0.48 -4.40
C LEU A 230 -13.42 1.20 -5.24
N ALA A 231 -12.54 0.47 -5.92
CA ALA A 231 -11.50 1.06 -6.75
C ALA A 231 -12.09 1.78 -7.98
N ALA A 232 -13.09 1.18 -8.63
CA ALA A 232 -13.81 1.80 -9.72
C ALA A 232 -14.51 3.11 -9.27
N GLU A 233 -15.02 3.13 -8.04
CA GLU A 233 -15.66 4.32 -7.46
C GLU A 233 -14.65 5.42 -7.12
N THR A 234 -13.50 5.11 -6.51
CA THR A 234 -12.66 6.14 -5.87
C THR A 234 -11.20 6.18 -6.30
N ALA A 235 -10.61 5.06 -6.77
CA ALA A 235 -9.17 4.98 -6.99
C ALA A 235 -8.71 5.72 -8.25
N GLU A 236 -7.60 6.43 -8.14
CA GLU A 236 -6.87 7.08 -9.25
C GLU A 236 -5.65 6.26 -9.65
N VAL A 237 -5.10 5.49 -8.71
CA VAL A 237 -4.02 4.52 -8.93
C VAL A 237 -4.42 3.18 -8.31
N ILE A 238 -4.18 2.09 -9.04
CA ILE A 238 -4.30 0.74 -8.51
C ILE A 238 -2.96 0.02 -8.62
N PHE A 239 -2.51 -0.58 -7.53
CA PHE A 239 -1.44 -1.56 -7.57
C PHE A 239 -1.98 -2.91 -8.03
N GLY A 240 -1.57 -3.31 -9.24
CA GLY A 240 -1.94 -4.60 -9.82
C GLY A 240 -1.08 -5.72 -9.24
N ALA A 241 -1.71 -6.77 -8.72
CA ALA A 241 -1.02 -7.96 -8.21
C ALA A 241 -0.88 -9.08 -9.27
N GLU A 242 -1.43 -8.90 -10.46
CA GLU A 242 -1.43 -9.93 -11.51
C GLU A 242 -0.06 -10.01 -12.22
N GLY A 243 0.64 -11.14 -12.03
CA GLY A 243 1.94 -11.40 -12.62
C GLY A 243 1.92 -11.86 -14.08
N LYS A 244 0.74 -12.12 -14.66
CA LYS A 244 0.58 -12.51 -16.08
C LYS A 244 -0.12 -11.41 -16.87
N LEU A 245 0.39 -11.08 -18.05
CA LEU A 245 -0.06 -9.95 -18.86
C LEU A 245 -1.54 -10.04 -19.25
N ASP A 246 -1.99 -11.21 -19.69
CA ASP A 246 -3.37 -11.54 -20.02
C ASP A 246 -4.32 -11.34 -18.83
N LYS A 247 -3.94 -11.81 -17.63
CA LYS A 247 -4.71 -11.56 -16.41
C LYS A 247 -4.73 -10.08 -16.01
N ALA A 248 -3.60 -9.39 -16.13
CA ALA A 248 -3.51 -7.96 -15.84
C ALA A 248 -4.41 -7.12 -16.78
N ILE A 249 -4.48 -7.48 -18.07
CA ILE A 249 -5.37 -6.85 -19.05
C ILE A 249 -6.84 -7.05 -18.67
N LEU A 250 -7.22 -8.28 -18.27
CA LEU A 250 -8.60 -8.58 -17.86
C LEU A 250 -9.01 -7.82 -16.59
N LEU A 251 -8.13 -7.78 -15.58
CA LEU A 251 -8.36 -7.01 -14.35
C LEU A 251 -8.52 -5.52 -14.66
N ALA A 252 -7.66 -4.98 -15.54
CA ALA A 252 -7.74 -3.59 -15.96
C ALA A 252 -9.05 -3.27 -16.68
N ALA A 253 -9.50 -4.14 -17.59
CA ALA A 253 -10.75 -3.99 -18.30
C ALA A 253 -11.97 -4.07 -17.37
N ASP A 254 -11.96 -4.99 -16.41
CA ASP A 254 -13.03 -5.15 -15.41
C ASP A 254 -13.23 -3.86 -14.59
N ILE A 255 -12.16 -3.38 -13.94
CA ILE A 255 -12.24 -2.19 -13.09
C ILE A 255 -12.64 -0.95 -13.91
N LYS A 256 -12.01 -0.74 -15.08
CA LYS A 256 -12.34 0.39 -15.95
C LYS A 256 -13.77 0.30 -16.51
N GLY A 257 -14.29 -0.90 -16.74
CA GLY A 257 -15.67 -1.13 -17.16
C GLY A 257 -16.70 -0.70 -16.11
N ARG A 258 -16.36 -0.78 -14.82
CA ARG A 258 -17.23 -0.39 -13.69
C ARG A 258 -17.31 1.13 -13.49
N MET A 259 -16.26 1.88 -13.84
CA MET A 259 -16.13 3.32 -13.56
C MET A 259 -17.27 4.18 -14.11
N ALA A 260 -17.88 3.80 -15.24
CA ALA A 260 -19.00 4.53 -15.83
C ALA A 260 -20.22 4.62 -14.91
N ARG A 261 -20.44 3.63 -14.02
CA ARG A 261 -21.51 3.64 -13.02
C ARG A 261 -21.37 4.80 -12.01
N TYR A 262 -20.16 5.32 -11.89
CA TYR A 262 -19.78 6.40 -10.98
C TYR A 262 -19.51 7.72 -11.70
N GLY A 263 -19.83 7.80 -13.00
CA GLY A 263 -19.57 9.00 -13.80
C GLY A 263 -18.08 9.30 -14.01
N ARG A 264 -17.20 8.31 -13.80
CA ARG A 264 -15.74 8.49 -13.91
C ARG A 264 -15.23 8.01 -15.27
N PRO A 265 -14.41 8.81 -15.98
CA PRO A 265 -13.80 8.39 -17.23
C PRO A 265 -12.61 7.45 -16.97
N GLN A 266 -12.38 6.51 -17.88
CA GLN A 266 -11.43 5.41 -17.68
C GLN A 266 -9.95 5.85 -17.64
N ASP A 267 -9.63 7.02 -18.17
CA ASP A 267 -8.28 7.59 -18.23
C ASP A 267 -7.82 8.21 -16.90
N HIS A 268 -8.75 8.51 -15.99
CA HIS A 268 -8.49 8.93 -14.62
C HIS A 268 -7.91 7.81 -13.75
N LEU A 269 -7.96 6.54 -14.20
CA LEU A 269 -7.39 5.41 -13.48
C LEU A 269 -6.09 4.92 -14.13
N LYS A 270 -5.00 4.96 -13.35
CA LYS A 270 -3.72 4.32 -13.66
C LYS A 270 -3.62 2.98 -12.95
N ILE A 271 -3.09 1.98 -13.65
CA ILE A 271 -2.90 0.62 -13.10
C ILE A 271 -1.41 0.32 -13.18
N LEU A 272 -0.80 0.11 -12.02
CA LEU A 272 0.63 -0.03 -11.81
C LEU A 272 0.90 -1.43 -11.27
N PRO A 273 1.20 -2.43 -12.13
CA PRO A 273 1.60 -3.74 -11.67
C PRO A 273 2.94 -3.67 -10.93
N GLY A 274 3.10 -4.50 -9.90
CA GLY A 274 4.38 -4.66 -9.21
C GLY A 274 5.45 -5.25 -10.14
N LEU A 275 6.65 -4.67 -10.11
CA LEU A 275 7.78 -5.12 -10.91
C LEU A 275 9.03 -5.21 -10.03
N SER A 276 9.70 -6.37 -10.04
CA SER A 276 11.01 -6.56 -9.43
C SER A 276 12.03 -6.77 -10.54
N LEU A 277 13.09 -5.97 -10.54
CA LEU A 277 14.10 -5.96 -11.59
C LEU A 277 15.47 -6.23 -10.99
N THR A 278 16.19 -7.18 -11.58
CA THR A 278 17.64 -7.30 -11.43
C THR A 278 18.26 -6.82 -12.73
N ILE A 279 19.10 -5.79 -12.64
CA ILE A 279 19.68 -5.11 -13.79
C ILE A 279 21.20 -5.32 -13.75
N GLY A 280 21.79 -5.65 -14.90
CA GLY A 280 23.23 -5.74 -15.13
C GLY A 280 23.57 -5.15 -16.50
N ALA A 281 24.85 -4.84 -16.75
CA ALA A 281 25.31 -4.39 -18.07
C ALA A 281 25.19 -5.52 -19.12
N THR A 282 25.24 -6.78 -18.67
CA THR A 282 24.97 -7.98 -19.47
C THR A 282 23.88 -8.84 -18.80
N ARG A 283 23.34 -9.81 -19.55
CA ARG A 283 22.43 -10.80 -18.99
C ARG A 283 23.10 -11.66 -17.92
N GLU A 284 24.35 -12.05 -18.14
CA GLU A 284 25.15 -12.83 -17.19
C GLU A 284 25.29 -12.07 -15.87
N GLU A 285 25.66 -10.79 -15.91
CA GLU A 285 25.76 -9.97 -14.70
C GLU A 285 24.42 -9.80 -13.97
N ALA A 286 23.32 -9.68 -14.71
CA ALA A 286 21.99 -9.63 -14.12
C ALA A 286 21.60 -10.95 -13.43
N GLU A 287 21.95 -12.09 -14.04
CA GLU A 287 21.72 -13.42 -13.47
C GLU A 287 22.58 -13.65 -12.23
N ASP A 288 23.86 -13.30 -12.27
CA ASP A 288 24.77 -13.43 -11.12
C ASP A 288 24.27 -12.61 -9.92
N ARG A 289 23.82 -11.37 -10.16
CA ARG A 289 23.20 -10.53 -9.12
C ARG A 289 21.91 -11.12 -8.58
N TYR A 290 21.11 -11.75 -9.43
CA TYR A 290 19.88 -12.42 -9.02
C TYR A 290 20.21 -13.63 -8.14
N GLN A 291 21.08 -14.53 -8.60
CA GLN A 291 21.48 -15.72 -7.87
C GLN A 291 22.15 -15.38 -6.53
N THR A 292 22.96 -14.32 -6.47
CA THR A 292 23.54 -13.83 -5.21
C THR A 292 22.47 -13.55 -4.15
N LEU A 293 21.32 -12.97 -4.53
CA LEU A 293 20.21 -12.74 -3.59
C LEU A 293 19.47 -14.04 -3.24
N GLN A 294 19.31 -14.95 -4.20
CA GLN A 294 18.67 -16.25 -3.98
C GLN A 294 19.48 -17.11 -3.00
N ASP A 295 20.81 -17.13 -3.13
CA ASP A 295 21.72 -17.89 -2.25
C ASP A 295 21.72 -17.40 -0.80
N LEU A 296 21.32 -16.15 -0.57
CA LEU A 296 21.17 -15.59 0.77
C LEU A 296 19.86 -16.02 1.46
N ILE A 297 18.91 -16.65 0.76
CA ILE A 297 17.64 -17.06 1.37
C ILE A 297 17.89 -18.21 2.37
N HIS A 298 17.67 -17.92 3.65
CA HIS A 298 17.74 -18.96 4.67
C HIS A 298 16.55 -19.93 4.51
N PRO A 299 16.74 -21.26 4.60
CA PRO A 299 15.67 -22.24 4.41
C PRO A 299 14.43 -22.03 5.29
N ASP A 300 14.61 -21.67 6.56
CA ASP A 300 13.51 -21.30 7.46
C ASP A 300 12.62 -20.17 6.89
N VAL A 301 13.20 -19.19 6.19
CA VAL A 301 12.46 -18.09 5.55
C VAL A 301 11.69 -18.60 4.34
N GLY A 302 12.34 -19.36 3.45
CA GLY A 302 11.68 -19.94 2.27
C GLY A 302 10.50 -20.83 2.66
N ARG A 303 10.68 -21.66 3.69
CA ARG A 303 9.64 -22.52 4.25
C ARG A 303 8.47 -21.73 4.84
N GLU A 304 8.74 -20.67 5.58
CA GLU A 304 7.69 -19.84 6.16
C GLU A 304 6.88 -19.13 5.09
N LEU A 305 7.54 -18.56 4.07
CA LEU A 305 6.86 -17.93 2.94
C LEU A 305 5.94 -18.93 2.21
N LEU A 306 6.43 -20.15 1.98
CA LEU A 306 5.67 -21.21 1.36
C LEU A 306 4.49 -21.67 2.23
N SER A 307 4.70 -21.80 3.54
CA SER A 307 3.64 -22.09 4.50
C SER A 307 2.56 -21.02 4.45
N ASP A 308 2.94 -19.74 4.50
CA ASP A 308 2.01 -18.61 4.47
C ASP A 308 1.17 -18.56 3.20
N ASP A 309 1.80 -18.82 2.05
CA ASP A 309 1.13 -18.90 0.75
C ASP A 309 0.25 -20.15 0.61
N LEU A 310 0.55 -21.21 1.36
CA LEU A 310 -0.25 -22.43 1.49
C LEU A 310 -1.17 -22.41 2.72
N GLU A 311 -1.71 -21.24 3.05
CA GLU A 311 -2.72 -21.05 4.12
C GLU A 311 -2.25 -21.45 5.53
N GLY A 312 -0.94 -21.39 5.79
CA GLY A 312 -0.34 -21.61 7.09
C GLY A 312 -0.11 -23.09 7.45
N ILE A 313 0.04 -23.98 6.45
CA ILE A 313 0.37 -25.37 6.73
C ILE A 313 1.76 -25.52 7.36
N ASP A 314 1.89 -26.38 8.36
CA ASP A 314 3.18 -26.62 8.99
C ASP A 314 4.07 -27.52 8.11
N LEU A 315 5.08 -26.90 7.50
CA LEU A 315 6.09 -27.57 6.67
C LEU A 315 7.35 -27.94 7.46
N SER A 316 7.39 -27.73 8.79
CA SER A 316 8.61 -27.85 9.59
C SER A 316 9.20 -29.27 9.63
N ALA A 317 8.34 -30.29 9.53
CA ALA A 317 8.72 -31.70 9.57
C ALA A 317 9.20 -32.26 8.23
N ILE A 318 9.00 -31.52 7.12
CA ILE A 318 9.38 -31.98 5.78
C ILE A 318 10.87 -31.67 5.55
N PRO A 319 11.71 -32.66 5.16
CA PRO A 319 13.09 -32.39 4.73
C PRO A 319 13.12 -31.47 3.50
N LEU A 320 14.10 -30.56 3.41
CA LEU A 320 14.14 -29.53 2.36
C LEU A 320 14.20 -30.12 0.93
N ASP A 321 14.87 -31.25 0.75
CA ASP A 321 15.02 -31.89 -0.57
C ASP A 321 13.97 -32.99 -0.80
N SER A 322 12.84 -32.95 -0.10
CA SER A 322 11.76 -33.92 -0.25
C SER A 322 10.49 -33.25 -0.76
N PRO A 323 9.72 -33.90 -1.66
CA PRO A 323 8.49 -33.33 -2.19
C PRO A 323 7.47 -33.11 -1.08
N ILE A 324 6.67 -32.05 -1.21
CA ILE A 324 5.56 -31.78 -0.29
C ILE A 324 4.43 -32.81 -0.52
N PRO A 325 3.99 -33.55 0.51
CA PRO A 325 2.90 -34.51 0.36
C PRO A 325 1.59 -33.82 -0.06
N LEU A 326 0.96 -34.31 -1.14
CA LEU A 326 -0.22 -33.68 -1.74
C LEU A 326 -1.43 -33.64 -0.80
N GLU A 327 -1.51 -34.58 0.14
CA GLU A 327 -2.56 -34.65 1.16
C GLU A 327 -2.50 -33.51 2.19
N MET A 328 -1.34 -32.85 2.33
CA MET A 328 -1.17 -31.70 3.22
C MET A 328 -1.68 -30.40 2.58
N LEU A 329 -1.81 -30.36 1.25
CA LEU A 329 -2.19 -29.15 0.56
C LEU A 329 -3.65 -28.78 0.86
N PRO A 330 -3.91 -27.51 1.24
CA PRO A 330 -5.28 -27.03 1.40
C PRO A 330 -6.08 -27.22 0.11
N LYS A 331 -7.40 -27.36 0.24
CA LYS A 331 -8.29 -27.47 -0.94
C LYS A 331 -8.65 -26.11 -1.54
N THR A 332 -8.55 -25.05 -0.75
CA THR A 332 -9.00 -23.71 -1.09
C THR A 332 -8.11 -22.66 -0.43
N ALA A 333 -7.89 -21.55 -1.11
CA ALA A 333 -7.21 -20.37 -0.57
C ALA A 333 -8.20 -19.32 -0.07
N ASN A 334 -7.89 -18.69 1.07
CA ASN A 334 -8.60 -17.54 1.63
C ASN A 334 -7.76 -16.25 1.56
N ARG A 335 -6.43 -16.36 1.42
CA ARG A 335 -5.51 -15.22 1.34
C ARG A 335 -5.23 -14.86 -0.13
N HIS A 336 -4.05 -15.20 -0.65
CA HIS A 336 -3.58 -14.84 -1.98
C HIS A 336 -3.84 -15.95 -3.01
N LYS A 337 -5.11 -16.09 -3.42
CA LYS A 337 -5.55 -17.20 -4.32
C LYS A 337 -4.69 -17.39 -5.57
N SER A 338 -4.30 -16.32 -6.26
CA SER A 338 -3.47 -16.42 -7.47
C SER A 338 -2.08 -17.02 -7.21
N TYR A 339 -1.46 -16.72 -6.07
CA TYR A 339 -0.16 -17.29 -5.67
C TYR A 339 -0.31 -18.73 -5.21
N PHE A 340 -1.32 -19.00 -4.36
CA PHE A 340 -1.65 -20.36 -3.93
C PHE A 340 -1.86 -21.31 -5.11
N ASP A 341 -2.71 -20.94 -6.08
CA ASP A 341 -3.02 -21.79 -7.23
C ASP A 341 -1.76 -22.09 -8.07
N ALA A 342 -0.83 -21.11 -8.19
CA ALA A 342 0.42 -21.29 -8.91
C ALA A 342 1.39 -22.24 -8.18
N ILE A 343 1.52 -22.10 -6.86
CA ILE A 343 2.37 -22.95 -6.02
C ILE A 343 1.84 -24.39 -6.00
N VAL A 344 0.53 -24.57 -5.80
CA VAL A 344 -0.09 -25.91 -5.81
C VAL A 344 0.07 -26.59 -7.16
N ALA A 345 -0.04 -25.86 -8.27
CA ALA A 345 0.23 -26.40 -9.60
C ALA A 345 1.70 -26.84 -9.72
N ALA A 346 2.65 -26.00 -9.31
CA ALA A 346 4.07 -26.34 -9.36
C ALA A 346 4.41 -27.58 -8.51
N ILE A 347 3.85 -27.70 -7.30
CA ILE A 347 4.04 -28.88 -6.43
C ILE A 347 3.47 -30.15 -7.10
N ARG A 348 2.30 -30.06 -7.76
CA ARG A 348 1.65 -31.20 -8.41
C ARG A 348 2.33 -31.63 -9.71
N ASP A 349 2.71 -30.67 -10.53
CA ASP A 349 3.11 -30.90 -11.92
C ASP A 349 4.62 -31.13 -12.05
N GLU A 350 5.41 -30.53 -11.16
CA GLU A 350 6.88 -30.52 -11.25
C GLU A 350 7.56 -31.33 -10.13
N GLY A 351 6.81 -31.82 -9.13
CA GLY A 351 7.35 -32.64 -8.03
C GLY A 351 8.39 -31.90 -7.19
N LEU A 352 8.29 -30.57 -7.12
CA LEU A 352 9.26 -29.69 -6.50
C LEU A 352 9.40 -29.96 -4.99
N THR A 353 10.65 -29.88 -4.55
CA THR A 353 11.12 -29.96 -3.16
C THR A 353 11.13 -28.59 -2.50
#